data_AF-A0A0T8U9W0-F1
#
_entry.id   AF-A0A0T8U9W0-F1
#
_cell.length_a   1.000
_cell.length_b   1.000
_cell.length_c   1.000
_cell.angle_alpha   90.00
_cell.angle_beta   90.00
_cell.angle_gamma   90.00
#
_symmetry.space_group_name_H-M   'P 1'
#
loop_
_entity.id
_entity.type
_entity.pdbx_description
1 polymer ?
#
loop_
_entity_poly.entity_id
_entity_poly.type
_entity_poly.pdbx_seq_one_letter_code
_entity_poly.pdbx_strand_id
1 'polypeptide(L)'
;MFSQLRMREEQALLAQDYALEQAEEKGLERGLERGRAEGIEQGLERGLERGRAEGLEQGLERGKVEGSLSMLLNLVRQGILTSEVASQQLGMTVSEFEELLKDDHK
;
A
#
# COMPACT_ATOMS: atom_id res chain seq x y z
N MET A 1 -3.17 -30.50 -65.40
CA MET A 1 -3.76 -29.25 -64.85
C MET A 1 -4.39 -29.45 -63.48
N PHE A 2 -5.30 -30.43 -63.28
CA PHE A 2 -5.99 -30.66 -61.99
C PHE A 2 -5.10 -30.92 -60.75
N SER A 3 -3.90 -31.48 -60.91
CA SER A 3 -2.99 -31.76 -59.77
C SER A 3 -2.34 -30.49 -59.20
N GLN A 4 -2.03 -29.49 -60.02
CA GLN A 4 -1.39 -28.25 -59.56
C GLN A 4 -2.38 -27.31 -58.86
N LEU A 5 -3.65 -27.33 -59.27
CA LEU A 5 -4.71 -26.55 -58.63
C LEU A 5 -4.96 -27.04 -57.20
N ARG A 6 -5.13 -28.37 -57.01
CA ARG A 6 -5.30 -28.97 -55.68
C ARG A 6 -4.12 -28.70 -54.75
N MET A 7 -2.90 -28.82 -55.25
CA MET A 7 -1.69 -28.50 -54.46
C MET A 7 -1.67 -27.03 -54.01
N ARG A 8 -2.14 -26.09 -54.84
CA ARG A 8 -2.24 -24.67 -54.47
C ARG A 8 -3.35 -24.40 -53.45
N GLU A 9 -4.49 -25.07 -53.59
CA GLU A 9 -5.60 -24.97 -52.63
C GLU A 9 -5.18 -25.50 -51.26
N GLU A 10 -4.49 -26.65 -51.21
CA GLU A 10 -3.92 -27.19 -49.97
C GLU A 10 -2.87 -26.27 -49.35
N GLN A 11 -1.98 -25.69 -50.16
CA GLN A 11 -1.00 -24.71 -49.66
C GLN A 11 -1.66 -23.42 -49.13
N ALA A 12 -2.73 -22.95 -49.77
CA ALA A 12 -3.46 -21.78 -49.32
C ALA A 12 -4.17 -22.02 -47.99
N LEU A 13 -4.76 -23.21 -47.81
CA LEU A 13 -5.37 -23.63 -46.55
C LEU A 13 -4.33 -23.70 -45.43
N LEU A 14 -3.18 -24.35 -45.67
CA LEU A 14 -2.10 -24.43 -44.69
C LEU A 14 -1.54 -23.05 -44.30
N ALA A 15 -1.43 -22.14 -45.27
CA ALA A 15 -0.98 -20.76 -45.00
C ALA A 15 -2.02 -19.97 -44.19
N GLN A 16 -3.31 -20.21 -44.42
CA GLN A 16 -4.39 -19.61 -43.66
C GLN A 16 -4.40 -20.13 -42.22
N ASP A 17 -4.31 -21.45 -42.01
CA ASP A 17 -4.27 -22.06 -40.68
C ASP A 17 -3.06 -21.56 -39.89
N TYR A 18 -1.88 -21.50 -40.53
CA TYR A 18 -0.68 -20.96 -39.91
C TYR A 18 -0.82 -19.47 -39.54
N ALA A 19 -1.46 -18.66 -40.39
CA ALA A 19 -1.71 -17.26 -40.10
C ALA A 19 -2.69 -17.06 -38.93
N LEU A 20 -3.71 -17.91 -38.83
CA LEU A 20 -4.67 -17.91 -37.73
C LEU A 20 -4.00 -18.31 -36.42
N GLU A 21 -3.25 -19.41 -36.40
CA GLU A 21 -2.51 -19.88 -35.23
C GLU A 21 -1.54 -18.80 -34.72
N GLN A 22 -0.80 -18.17 -35.63
CA GLN A 22 0.09 -17.05 -35.31
C GLN A 22 -0.65 -15.81 -34.77
N ALA A 23 -1.84 -15.53 -35.27
CA ALA A 23 -2.65 -14.41 -34.79
C ALA A 23 -3.21 -14.69 -33.38
N GLU A 24 -3.66 -15.91 -33.12
CA GLU A 24 -4.13 -16.35 -31.82
C GLU A 24 -3.01 -16.35 -30.77
N GLU A 25 -1.85 -16.92 -31.10
CA GLU A 25 -0.67 -16.94 -30.23
C GLU A 25 -0.26 -15.52 -29.83
N LYS A 26 -0.13 -14.61 -30.80
CA LYS A 26 0.20 -13.20 -30.54
C LYS A 26 -0.89 -12.46 -29.78
N GLY A 27 -2.15 -12.80 -30.02
CA GLY A 27 -3.29 -12.23 -29.31
C GLY A 27 -3.27 -12.62 -27.83
N LEU A 28 -3.03 -13.90 -27.55
CA LEU A 28 -2.93 -14.46 -26.21
C LEU A 28 -1.72 -13.91 -25.47
N GLU A 29 -0.54 -13.91 -26.10
CA GLU A 29 0.69 -13.38 -25.52
C GLU A 29 0.50 -11.90 -25.11
N ARG A 30 0.01 -11.06 -26.03
CA ARG A 30 -0.26 -9.64 -25.74
C ARG A 30 -1.31 -9.45 -24.66
N GLY A 31 -2.37 -10.25 -24.67
CA GLY A 31 -3.43 -10.19 -23.66
C GLY A 31 -2.91 -10.53 -22.26
N LEU A 32 -2.10 -11.58 -22.16
CA LEU A 32 -1.48 -12.02 -20.91
C LEU A 32 -0.45 -11.00 -20.40
N GLU A 33 0.43 -10.51 -21.28
CA GLU A 33 1.42 -9.50 -20.91
C GLU A 33 0.76 -8.22 -20.40
N ARG A 34 -0.25 -7.71 -21.12
CA ARG A 34 -0.98 -6.50 -20.71
C ARG A 34 -1.74 -6.71 -19.40
N GLY A 35 -2.52 -7.79 -19.30
CA GLY A 35 -3.28 -8.08 -18.09
C GLY A 35 -2.38 -8.26 -16.87
N ARG A 36 -1.20 -8.89 -17.05
CA ARG A 36 -0.21 -9.03 -15.98
C ARG A 36 0.42 -7.69 -15.61
N ALA A 37 0.83 -6.89 -16.59
CA ALA A 37 1.44 -5.59 -16.35
C ALA A 37 0.47 -4.65 -15.62
N GLU A 38 -0.75 -4.52 -16.14
CA GLU A 38 -1.80 -3.68 -15.54
C GLU A 38 -2.19 -4.18 -14.14
N GLY A 39 -2.31 -5.49 -13.95
CA GLY A 39 -2.63 -6.07 -12.65
C GLY A 39 -1.55 -5.81 -11.59
N ILE A 40 -0.28 -5.92 -11.98
CA ILE A 40 0.86 -5.64 -11.10
C ILE A 40 0.92 -4.14 -10.78
N GLU A 41 0.81 -3.29 -11.79
CA GLU A 41 0.87 -1.83 -11.63
C GLU A 41 -0.25 -1.33 -10.71
N GLN A 42 -1.50 -1.69 -11.00
CA GLN A 42 -2.65 -1.30 -10.17
C GLN A 42 -2.57 -1.89 -8.76
N GLY A 43 -2.09 -3.12 -8.62
CA GLY A 43 -1.93 -3.78 -7.32
C GLY A 43 -0.88 -3.07 -6.46
N LEU A 44 0.27 -2.74 -7.05
CA LEU A 44 1.36 -2.04 -6.38
C LEU A 44 0.97 -0.61 -6.03
N GLU A 45 0.40 0.14 -6.98
CA GLU A 45 -0.01 1.53 -6.76
C GLU A 45 -1.01 1.62 -5.61
N ARG A 46 -2.10 0.83 -5.66
CA ARG A 46 -3.11 0.82 -4.59
C ARG A 46 -2.56 0.34 -3.26
N GLY A 47 -1.70 -0.69 -3.27
CA GLY A 47 -1.09 -1.23 -2.07
C GLY A 47 -0.16 -0.23 -1.38
N LEU A 48 0.69 0.43 -2.16
CA LEU A 48 1.63 1.44 -1.66
C LEU A 48 0.90 2.71 -1.19
N GLU A 49 -0.08 3.19 -1.95
CA GLU A 49 -0.84 4.38 -1.59
C GLU A 49 -1.59 4.18 -0.27
N ARG A 50 -2.32 3.06 -0.13
CA ARG A 50 -3.04 2.72 1.11
C ARG A 50 -2.09 2.51 2.27
N GLY A 51 -1.05 1.69 2.09
CA GLY A 51 -0.09 1.41 3.17
C GLY A 51 0.63 2.67 3.64
N ARG A 52 0.95 3.59 2.72
CA ARG A 52 1.57 4.88 3.07
C ARG A 52 0.59 5.81 3.78
N ALA A 53 -0.64 5.91 3.29
CA ALA A 53 -1.67 6.76 3.91
C ALA A 53 -1.97 6.30 5.34
N GLU A 54 -2.27 5.01 5.52
CA GLU A 54 -2.55 4.42 6.83
C GLU A 54 -1.35 4.52 7.78
N GLY A 55 -0.14 4.24 7.28
CA GLY A 55 1.08 4.35 8.09
C GLY A 55 1.38 5.78 8.53
N LEU A 56 1.17 6.77 7.65
CA LEU A 56 1.36 8.18 7.99
C LEU A 56 0.31 8.67 8.98
N GLU A 57 -0.96 8.31 8.78
CA GLU A 57 -2.04 8.70 9.68
C GLU A 57 -1.81 8.15 11.09
N GLN A 58 -1.57 6.84 11.21
CA GLN A 58 -1.28 6.21 12.50
C GLN A 58 -0.02 6.77 13.14
N GLY A 59 1.04 7.00 12.35
CA GLY A 59 2.28 7.58 12.85
C GLY A 59 2.09 9.01 13.38
N LEU A 60 1.32 9.83 12.68
CA LEU A 60 1.02 11.20 13.08
C LEU A 60 0.11 11.25 14.30
N GLU A 61 -0.91 10.40 14.39
CA GLU A 61 -1.78 10.33 15.57
C GLU A 61 -1.00 9.91 16.81
N ARG A 62 -0.21 8.83 16.72
CA ARG A 62 0.66 8.39 17.82
C ARG A 62 1.65 9.47 18.21
N GLY A 63 2.34 10.08 17.24
CA GLY A 63 3.30 11.13 17.49
C GLY A 63 2.68 12.38 18.14
N LYS A 64 1.43 12.73 17.80
CA LYS A 64 0.71 13.83 18.47
C LYS A 64 0.38 13.50 19.92
N VAL A 65 -0.08 12.29 20.21
CA VAL A 65 -0.39 11.85 21.58
C VAL A 65 0.88 11.77 22.42
N GLU A 66 1.91 11.09 21.93
CA GLU A 66 3.21 10.96 22.59
C GLU A 66 3.87 12.32 22.81
N GLY A 67 3.82 13.21 21.80
CA GLY A 67 4.35 14.57 21.88
C GLY A 67 3.60 15.43 22.90
N SER A 68 2.27 15.33 22.95
CA SER A 68 1.45 16.05 23.93
C SER A 68 1.73 15.55 25.36
N LEU A 69 1.86 14.24 25.54
CA LEU A 69 2.23 13.63 26.81
C LEU A 69 3.62 14.13 27.25
N SER A 70 4.62 14.05 26.36
CA SER A 70 6.00 14.48 26.62
C SER A 70 6.07 15.97 26.98
N MET A 71 5.32 16.81 26.27
CA MET A 71 5.23 18.25 26.57
C MET A 71 4.69 18.48 27.97
N LEU A 72 3.58 17.83 28.35
CA LEU A 72 2.95 18.02 29.65
C LEU A 72 3.83 17.49 30.80
N LEU A 73 4.47 16.33 30.62
CA LEU A 73 5.44 15.81 31.59
C LEU A 73 6.58 16.81 31.83
N ASN A 74 7.13 17.39 30.76
CA ASN A 74 8.20 18.39 30.87
C ASN A 74 7.75 19.67 31.58
N LEU A 75 6.55 20.17 31.30
CA LEU A 75 6.02 21.37 31.96
C LEU A 75 5.78 21.14 33.46
N VAL A 76 5.32 19.95 33.86
CA VAL A 76 5.16 19.61 35.27
C VAL A 76 6.51 19.47 35.96
N ARG A 77 7.50 18.84 35.31
CA ARG A 77 8.88 18.75 35.84
C ARG A 77 9.55 20.10 36.05
N GLN A 78 9.26 21.07 35.19
CA GLN A 78 9.76 22.45 35.32
C GLN A 78 8.99 23.26 36.38
N GLY A 79 7.95 22.68 36.99
CA GLY A 79 7.08 23.37 37.96
C GLY A 79 6.18 24.44 37.33
N ILE A 80 6.03 24.44 36.00
CA ILE A 80 5.17 25.38 35.26
C ILE A 80 3.70 24.96 35.36
N LEU A 81 3.45 23.65 35.33
CA LEU A 81 2.12 23.05 35.52
C LEU A 81 2.10 22.14 36.76
N THR A 82 0.91 21.92 37.30
CA THR A 82 0.69 20.90 38.34
C THR A 82 0.23 19.59 37.72
N SER A 83 0.47 18.47 38.42
CA SER A 83 0.03 17.14 37.99
C SER A 83 -1.49 17.06 37.81
N GLU A 84 -2.27 17.82 38.58
CA GLU A 84 -3.73 17.89 38.46
C GLU A 84 -4.17 18.50 37.14
N VAL A 85 -3.53 19.60 36.71
CA VAL A 85 -3.89 20.27 35.45
C VAL A 85 -3.46 19.42 34.25
N ALA A 86 -2.26 18.83 34.30
CA ALA A 86 -1.74 18.00 33.23
C ALA A 86 -2.54 16.69 33.05
N SER A 87 -2.89 16.01 34.15
CA SER A 87 -3.70 14.78 34.10
C SER A 87 -5.10 15.03 33.55
N GLN A 88 -5.75 16.15 33.93
CA GLN A 88 -7.03 16.54 33.35
C GLN A 88 -6.97 16.78 31.84
N GLN A 89 -5.90 17.42 31.34
CA GLN A 89 -5.73 17.66 29.90
C GLN A 89 -5.53 16.37 29.11
N LEU A 90 -4.94 15.33 29.73
CA LEU A 90 -4.77 14.02 29.13
C LEU A 90 -5.97 13.08 29.35
N GLY A 91 -6.97 13.52 30.11
CA GLY A 91 -8.14 12.71 30.43
C GLY A 91 -7.85 11.49 31.32
N MET A 92 -6.79 11.55 32.13
CA MET A 92 -6.37 10.49 33.05
C MET A 92 -6.42 10.98 34.51
N THR A 93 -6.24 10.05 35.44
CA THR A 93 -6.18 10.40 36.87
C THR A 93 -4.82 10.99 37.23
N VAL A 94 -4.80 11.76 38.33
CA VAL A 94 -3.56 12.34 38.86
C VAL A 94 -2.55 11.24 39.20
N SER A 95 -3.00 10.14 39.79
CA SER A 95 -2.16 9.00 40.15
C SER A 95 -1.49 8.35 38.94
N GLU A 96 -2.25 8.11 37.86
CA GLU A 96 -1.70 7.57 36.59
C GLU A 96 -0.64 8.51 36.01
N PHE A 97 -0.90 9.82 36.02
CA PHE A 97 0.07 10.80 35.52
C PHE A 97 1.34 10.85 36.38
N GLU A 98 1.20 10.76 37.71
CA GLU A 98 2.34 10.70 38.63
C GLU A 98 3.17 9.42 38.49
N GLU A 99 2.56 8.30 38.12
CA GLU A 99 3.29 7.08 37.77
C GLU A 99 4.14 7.30 36.51
N LEU A 100 3.58 7.91 35.46
CA LEU A 100 4.32 8.24 34.23
C LEU A 100 5.50 9.20 34.49
N LEU A 101 5.34 10.16 35.39
CA LEU A 101 6.43 11.07 35.80
C LEU A 101 7.62 10.32 36.45
N LYS A 102 7.33 9.24 37.19
CA LYS A 102 8.35 8.43 37.89
C LYS A 102 9.05 7.44 36.95
N ASP A 103 8.33 6.89 35.98
CA ASP A 103 8.85 5.88 35.05
C ASP A 103 9.79 6.46 33.98
N ASP A 104 9.62 7.73 33.62
CA ASP A 104 10.49 8.44 32.65
C ASP A 104 11.87 8.84 33.25
N HIS A 105 12.37 8.03 34.20
CA HIS A 105 13.69 8.11 34.86
C HIS A 105 14.64 6.95 34.50
N LYS A 106 14.38 6.20 33.43
CA LYS A 106 15.30 5.20 32.86
C LYS A 106 15.73 5.58 31.44
#